data_AF-A0A954PVC0-F1
#
_entry.id   AF-A0A954PVC0-F1
#
_cell.length_a   1.000
_cell.length_b   1.000
_cell.length_c   1.000
_cell.angle_alpha   90.00
_cell.angle_beta   90.00
_cell.angle_gamma   90.00
#
_symmetry.space_group_name_H-M   'P 1'
#
loop_
_entity.id
_entity.type
_entity.pdbx_description
1 polymer ?
#
loop_
_entity_poly.entity_id
_entity_poly.type
_entity_poly.pdbx_seq_one_letter_code
_entity_poly.pdbx_strand_id
1 'polypeptide(L)'
;MNCKSPQPDSHAIMFKWACLTTAIVFGLVVLYMIHDLKRDVTGSLQSAQQAVSKANVALETVNDKLPTIVDEVKKGTETLSGVAEDVKLLKSVAGISQNDRGLRGIANYVDEIQRALGDETEGKDATIKVEAVIGSSLKDVESAREFLVGLNKEAIYILAVAKSKEEALWRVCHGGLPRRAPYYIAFPNEEPVLLDTFIKQIHPESANLPDYKP
;
A
#
# COMPACT_ATOMS: atom_id res chain seq x y z
N MET A 1 -19.48 -57.09 48.01
CA MET A 1 -19.47 -57.44 46.56
C MET A 1 -18.91 -56.26 45.80
N ASN A 2 -17.92 -56.55 44.94
CA ASN A 2 -16.96 -55.60 44.37
C ASN A 2 -17.59 -54.58 43.40
N CYS A 3 -17.31 -53.30 43.63
CA CYS A 3 -17.51 -52.22 42.67
C CYS A 3 -16.46 -52.35 41.56
N LYS A 4 -16.89 -52.76 40.36
CA LYS A 4 -16.05 -52.83 39.16
C LYS A 4 -16.06 -51.45 38.51
N SER A 5 -14.92 -50.75 38.55
CA SER A 5 -14.76 -49.45 37.89
C SER A 5 -14.88 -49.60 36.36
N PRO A 6 -15.42 -48.59 35.65
CA PRO A 6 -15.59 -48.67 34.20
C PRO A 6 -14.22 -48.53 33.51
N GLN A 7 -13.89 -49.48 32.63
CA GLN A 7 -12.70 -49.40 31.79
C GLN A 7 -12.92 -48.35 30.67
N PRO A 8 -11.92 -47.51 30.37
CA PRO A 8 -12.04 -46.48 29.35
C PRO A 8 -11.97 -47.06 27.93
N ASP A 9 -12.87 -46.58 27.06
CA ASP A 9 -13.02 -47.02 25.68
C ASP A 9 -11.77 -46.71 24.85
N SER A 10 -11.11 -47.76 24.34
CA SER A 10 -9.82 -47.67 23.62
C SER A 10 -9.86 -46.80 22.35
N HIS A 11 -11.04 -46.60 21.75
CA HIS A 11 -11.23 -45.74 20.58
C HIS A 11 -11.09 -44.25 20.89
N ALA A 12 -11.54 -43.81 22.07
CA ALA A 12 -11.41 -42.42 22.50
C ALA A 12 -9.95 -42.07 22.84
N ILE A 13 -9.18 -43.06 23.30
CA ILE A 13 -7.75 -42.92 23.58
C ILE A 13 -6.99 -42.77 22.26
N MET A 14 -7.22 -43.63 21.27
CA MET A 14 -6.52 -43.56 19.97
C MET A 14 -6.77 -42.24 19.21
N PHE A 15 -7.99 -41.71 19.24
CA PHE A 15 -8.30 -40.43 18.59
C PHE A 15 -7.56 -39.24 19.23
N LYS A 16 -7.45 -39.22 20.57
CA LYS A 16 -6.68 -38.17 21.28
C LYS A 16 -5.21 -38.19 20.90
N TRP A 17 -4.60 -39.37 20.74
CA TRP A 17 -3.20 -39.50 20.33
C TRP A 17 -2.97 -39.11 18.86
N ALA A 18 -3.92 -39.40 17.96
CA ALA A 18 -3.86 -38.96 16.56
C ALA A 18 -3.92 -37.42 16.42
N CYS A 19 -4.80 -36.76 17.18
CA CYS A 19 -4.85 -35.29 17.21
C CYS A 19 -3.58 -34.68 17.81
N LEU A 20 -3.06 -35.27 18.90
CA LEU A 20 -1.85 -34.77 19.57
C LEU A 20 -0.63 -34.85 18.65
N THR A 21 -0.45 -35.98 17.96
CA THR A 21 0.67 -36.18 17.02
C THR A 21 0.60 -35.21 15.84
N THR A 22 -0.59 -34.97 15.30
CA THR A 22 -0.79 -33.98 14.23
C THR A 22 -0.43 -32.56 14.68
N ALA A 23 -0.83 -32.17 15.89
CA ALA A 23 -0.50 -30.87 16.45
C ALA A 23 1.01 -30.69 16.69
N ILE A 24 1.69 -31.75 17.15
CA ILE A 24 3.15 -31.75 17.34
C ILE A 24 3.88 -31.56 16.00
N VAL A 25 3.48 -32.29 14.96
CA VAL A 25 4.09 -32.17 13.62
C VAL A 25 3.89 -30.76 13.07
N PHE A 26 2.69 -30.19 13.19
CA PHE A 26 2.43 -28.81 12.76
C PHE A 26 3.28 -27.80 13.54
N GLY A 27 3.39 -27.95 14.86
CA GLY A 27 4.24 -27.10 15.70
C GLY A 27 5.72 -27.15 15.30
N LEU A 28 6.24 -28.33 14.95
CA LEU A 28 7.62 -28.49 14.48
C LEU A 28 7.86 -27.81 13.13
N VAL A 29 6.90 -27.87 12.20
CA VAL A 29 6.99 -27.16 10.91
C VAL A 29 6.99 -25.65 11.11
N VAL A 30 6.13 -25.13 11.99
CA VAL A 30 6.10 -23.68 12.29
C VAL A 30 7.41 -23.22 12.94
N LEU A 31 7.95 -24.00 13.89
CA LEU A 31 9.25 -23.70 14.50
C LEU A 31 10.39 -23.74 13.48
N TYR A 32 10.34 -24.67 12.53
CA TYR A 32 11.30 -24.74 11.43
C TYR A 32 11.22 -23.50 10.55
N MET A 33 10.01 -23.05 10.16
CA MET A 33 9.84 -21.81 9.37
C MET A 33 10.30 -20.57 10.13
N ILE A 34 10.04 -20.46 11.44
CA ILE A 34 10.54 -19.34 12.26
C ILE A 34 12.08 -19.38 12.32
N HIS A 35 12.68 -20.57 12.45
CA HIS A 35 14.13 -20.71 12.43
C HIS A 35 14.74 -20.34 11.07
N ASP A 36 14.07 -20.67 9.97
CA ASP A 36 14.48 -20.32 8.60
C ASP A 36 14.35 -18.81 8.35
N LEU A 37 13.23 -18.21 8.75
CA LEU A 37 13.04 -16.75 8.78
C LEU A 37 14.10 -16.05 9.62
N LYS A 38 14.47 -16.61 10.78
CA LYS A 38 15.52 -16.04 11.63
C LYS A 38 16.88 -16.12 10.95
N ARG A 39 17.18 -17.19 10.21
CA ARG A 39 18.43 -17.35 9.46
C ARG A 39 18.52 -16.36 8.29
N ASP A 40 17.42 -16.13 7.57
CA ASP A 40 17.32 -15.15 6.50
C ASP A 40 17.36 -13.70 6.98
N VAL A 41 16.75 -13.42 8.14
CA VAL A 41 16.81 -12.11 8.80
C VAL A 41 18.22 -11.83 9.34
N THR A 42 18.95 -12.84 9.82
CA THR A 42 20.34 -12.65 10.29
C THR A 42 21.31 -12.42 9.12
N GLY A 43 21.10 -13.08 7.98
CA GLY A 43 21.83 -12.81 6.74
C GLY A 43 21.50 -11.43 6.12
N SER A 44 20.24 -11.01 6.23
CA SER A 44 19.78 -9.68 5.80
C SER A 44 20.27 -8.58 6.75
N LEU A 45 20.41 -8.86 8.06
CA LEU A 45 20.97 -7.94 9.05
C LEU A 45 22.46 -7.66 8.80
N GLN A 46 23.27 -8.66 8.43
CA GLN A 46 24.67 -8.43 8.06
C GLN A 46 24.79 -7.57 6.80
N SER A 47 23.93 -7.82 5.81
CA SER A 47 23.89 -7.03 4.56
C SER A 47 23.37 -5.59 4.82
N ALA A 48 22.39 -5.44 5.70
CA ALA A 48 21.89 -4.14 6.16
C ALA A 48 22.92 -3.39 7.00
N GLN A 49 23.69 -4.07 7.84
CA GLN A 49 24.74 -3.45 8.67
C GLN A 49 25.93 -3.00 7.82
N GLN A 50 26.21 -3.69 6.72
CA GLN A 50 27.19 -3.27 5.71
C GLN A 50 26.69 -2.11 4.83
N ALA A 51 25.38 -2.03 4.58
CA ALA A 51 24.74 -0.88 3.92
C ALA A 51 24.69 0.34 4.86
N VAL A 52 24.42 0.13 6.16
CA VAL A 52 24.39 1.18 7.19
C VAL A 52 25.79 1.71 7.50
N SER A 53 26.83 0.88 7.49
CA SER A 53 28.21 1.37 7.68
C SER A 53 28.70 2.20 6.48
N LYS A 54 28.28 1.85 5.26
CA LYS A 54 28.48 2.70 4.07
C LYS A 54 27.63 3.97 4.11
N ALA A 55 26.41 3.90 4.66
CA ALA A 55 25.56 5.06 4.87
C ALA A 55 26.09 6.01 5.96
N ASN A 56 26.77 5.52 6.99
CA ASN A 56 27.37 6.38 8.03
C ASN A 56 28.55 7.21 7.50
N VAL A 57 29.34 6.66 6.58
CA VAL A 57 30.40 7.43 5.88
C VAL A 57 29.79 8.46 4.92
N ALA A 58 28.64 8.15 4.31
CA ALA A 58 27.87 9.12 3.53
C ALA A 58 27.18 10.19 4.41
N LEU A 59 26.73 9.84 5.62
CA LEU A 59 26.07 10.74 6.58
C LEU A 59 27.02 11.80 7.15
N GLU A 60 28.30 11.47 7.40
CA GLU A 60 29.31 12.48 7.75
C GLU A 60 29.53 13.49 6.61
N THR A 61 29.44 13.04 5.35
CA THR A 61 29.54 13.91 4.17
C THR A 61 28.25 14.74 3.95
N VAL A 62 27.11 14.23 4.41
CA VAL A 62 25.79 14.89 4.32
C VAL A 62 25.58 15.93 5.43
N ASN A 63 26.23 15.79 6.58
CA ASN A 63 26.17 16.79 7.67
C ASN A 63 26.73 18.16 7.24
N ASP A 64 27.73 18.17 6.35
CA ASP A 64 28.28 19.39 5.76
C ASP A 64 27.42 19.98 4.62
N LYS A 65 26.45 19.23 4.09
CA LYS A 65 25.57 19.65 2.98
C LYS A 65 24.10 19.79 3.34
N LEU A 66 23.75 19.57 4.61
CA LEU A 66 22.38 19.55 5.13
C LEU A 66 21.55 20.82 4.84
N PRO A 67 22.10 22.05 4.84
CA PRO A 67 21.34 23.24 4.41
C PRO A 67 20.97 23.19 2.92
N THR A 68 21.81 22.58 2.09
CA THR A 68 21.60 22.47 0.64
C THR A 68 20.56 21.39 0.31
N ILE A 69 20.51 20.31 1.10
CA ILE A 69 19.55 19.20 0.90
C ILE A 69 18.15 19.58 1.36
N VAL A 70 17.98 20.44 2.38
CA VAL A 70 16.65 20.96 2.73
C VAL A 70 16.12 21.90 1.65
N ASP A 71 16.99 22.70 1.02
CA ASP A 71 16.65 23.50 -0.16
C ASP A 71 16.40 22.64 -1.41
N GLU A 72 17.09 21.51 -1.56
CA GLU A 72 16.84 20.52 -2.62
C GLU A 72 15.60 19.67 -2.38
N VAL A 73 15.19 19.34 -1.16
CA VAL A 73 13.91 18.66 -0.87
C VAL A 73 12.73 19.60 -1.13
N LYS A 74 12.92 20.91 -0.94
CA LYS A 74 11.97 21.94 -1.39
C LYS A 74 11.91 22.05 -2.92
N LYS A 75 12.93 21.56 -3.62
CA LYS A 75 13.04 21.40 -5.09
C LYS A 75 12.67 19.99 -5.58
N GLY A 76 12.71 18.99 -4.70
CA GLY A 76 12.58 17.54 -4.92
C GLY A 76 11.14 17.07 -5.02
N THR A 77 10.29 17.93 -5.56
CA THR A 77 9.11 17.53 -6.34
C THR A 77 9.58 17.19 -7.76
N GLU A 78 10.67 16.42 -7.87
CA GLU A 78 11.18 15.94 -9.16
C GLU A 78 10.31 14.76 -9.58
N THR A 79 9.18 15.08 -10.22
CA THR A 79 8.33 14.27 -11.10
C THR A 79 8.24 12.76 -10.81
N LEU A 80 7.03 12.23 -10.63
CA LEU A 80 6.74 10.78 -10.53
C LEU A 80 7.48 9.90 -11.57
N SER A 81 7.89 10.46 -12.70
CA SER A 81 8.73 9.82 -13.71
C SER A 81 10.11 9.35 -13.20
N GLY A 82 10.73 10.03 -12.22
CA GLY A 82 11.97 9.57 -11.59
C GLY A 82 11.73 8.36 -10.68
N VAL A 83 10.65 8.44 -9.89
CA VAL A 83 10.18 7.35 -9.02
C VAL A 83 9.76 6.10 -9.81
N ALA A 84 9.28 6.27 -11.05
CA ALA A 84 8.94 5.16 -11.93
C ALA A 84 10.14 4.26 -12.26
N GLU A 85 11.36 4.81 -12.31
CA GLU A 85 12.57 4.03 -12.56
C GLU A 85 12.94 3.14 -11.38
N ASP A 86 12.79 3.66 -10.15
CA ASP A 86 13.00 2.89 -8.92
C ASP A 86 11.96 1.77 -8.76
N VAL A 87 10.69 2.05 -9.09
CA VAL A 87 9.62 1.03 -9.07
C VAL A 87 9.85 -0.05 -10.11
N LYS A 88 10.41 0.30 -11.28
CA LYS A 88 10.81 -0.69 -12.30
C LYS A 88 11.86 -1.65 -11.72
N LEU A 89 12.89 -1.11 -11.07
CA LEU A 89 13.93 -1.94 -10.45
C LEU A 89 13.31 -2.90 -9.43
N LEU A 90 12.42 -2.42 -8.55
CA LEU A 90 11.69 -3.25 -7.59
C LEU A 90 10.86 -4.36 -8.26
N LYS A 91 10.10 -4.03 -9.31
CA LYS A 91 9.31 -5.01 -10.09
C LYS A 91 10.20 -6.04 -10.77
N SER A 92 11.34 -5.62 -11.32
CA SER A 92 12.30 -6.51 -11.98
C SER A 92 12.94 -7.49 -10.99
N VAL A 93 13.28 -7.03 -9.78
CA VAL A 93 13.79 -7.89 -8.69
C VAL A 93 12.72 -8.91 -8.25
N ALA A 94 11.44 -8.51 -8.28
CA ALA A 94 10.31 -9.40 -8.00
C ALA A 94 9.93 -10.33 -9.17
N GLY A 95 10.65 -10.31 -10.29
CA GLY A 95 10.38 -11.14 -11.47
C GLY A 95 9.17 -10.71 -12.30
N ILE A 96 8.62 -9.51 -12.05
CA ILE A 96 7.48 -8.95 -12.77
C ILE A 96 8.00 -8.13 -13.94
N SER A 97 7.97 -8.72 -15.14
CA SER A 97 8.33 -8.02 -16.38
C SER A 97 7.15 -7.15 -16.85
N GLN A 98 7.32 -5.82 -16.81
CA GLN A 98 6.46 -4.87 -17.51
C GLN A 98 7.30 -4.01 -18.47
N ASN A 99 6.72 -3.61 -19.60
CA ASN A 99 7.37 -2.70 -20.53
C ASN A 99 7.52 -1.29 -19.90
N ASP A 100 8.72 -0.71 -20.01
CA ASP A 100 9.08 0.62 -19.48
C ASP A 100 8.10 1.74 -19.83
N ARG A 101 7.54 1.70 -21.05
CA ARG A 101 6.55 2.69 -21.50
C ARG A 101 5.23 2.60 -20.74
N GLY A 102 4.84 1.41 -20.29
CA GLY A 102 3.61 1.20 -19.53
C GLY A 102 3.70 1.81 -18.13
N LEU A 103 4.81 1.56 -17.42
CA LEU A 103 5.00 2.09 -16.07
C LEU A 103 5.15 3.62 -16.05
N ARG A 104 5.95 4.19 -16.97
CA ARG A 104 6.04 5.65 -17.12
C ARG A 104 4.71 6.28 -17.51
N GLY A 105 3.93 5.61 -18.37
CA GLY A 105 2.58 6.06 -18.73
C GLY A 105 1.61 6.09 -17.54
N ILE A 106 1.70 5.13 -16.63
CA ILE A 106 0.90 5.12 -15.38
C ILE A 106 1.41 6.19 -14.41
N ALA A 107 2.73 6.38 -14.29
CA ALA A 107 3.34 7.41 -13.45
C ALA A 107 2.88 8.81 -13.84
N ASN A 108 2.99 9.15 -15.12
CA ASN A 108 2.53 10.44 -15.63
C ASN A 108 1.02 10.61 -15.41
N TYR A 109 0.24 9.56 -15.61
CA TYR A 109 -1.21 9.62 -15.40
C TYR A 109 -1.60 9.90 -13.94
N VAL A 110 -0.93 9.27 -12.97
CA VAL A 110 -1.17 9.53 -11.54
C VAL A 110 -0.74 10.95 -11.17
N ASP A 111 0.37 11.43 -11.72
CA ASP A 111 0.86 12.81 -11.54
C ASP A 111 -0.15 13.84 -12.08
N GLU A 112 -0.69 13.60 -13.27
CA GLU A 112 -1.72 14.43 -13.91
C GLU A 112 -3.02 14.45 -13.09
N ILE A 113 -3.46 13.33 -12.52
CA ILE A 113 -4.60 13.29 -11.59
C ILE A 113 -4.32 14.14 -10.34
N GLN A 114 -3.16 13.95 -9.71
CA GLN A 114 -2.80 14.71 -8.50
C GLN A 114 -2.79 16.21 -8.78
N ARG A 115 -2.24 16.60 -9.93
CA ARG A 115 -2.21 17.99 -10.36
C ARG A 115 -3.61 18.54 -10.63
N ALA A 116 -4.43 17.85 -11.41
CA ALA A 116 -5.79 18.29 -11.70
C ALA A 116 -6.63 18.43 -10.43
N LEU A 117 -6.52 17.47 -9.50
CA LEU A 117 -7.20 17.51 -8.21
C LEU A 117 -6.66 18.65 -7.34
N GLY A 118 -5.35 18.90 -7.34
CA GLY A 118 -4.72 20.02 -6.65
C GLY A 118 -5.19 21.38 -7.17
N ASP A 119 -5.14 21.57 -8.49
CA ASP A 119 -5.57 22.80 -9.16
C ASP A 119 -7.06 23.09 -8.89
N GLU A 120 -7.91 22.05 -8.91
CA GLU A 120 -9.35 22.23 -8.71
C GLU A 120 -9.74 22.45 -7.25
N THR A 121 -8.98 21.91 -6.29
CA THR A 121 -9.24 22.06 -4.86
C THR A 121 -8.50 23.24 -4.22
N GLU A 122 -7.61 23.91 -4.96
CA GLU A 122 -6.85 25.04 -4.45
C GLU A 122 -7.75 26.18 -3.97
N GLY A 123 -7.59 26.57 -2.71
CA GLY A 123 -8.39 27.64 -2.09
C GLY A 123 -9.86 27.29 -1.85
N LYS A 124 -10.29 26.06 -2.17
CA LYS A 124 -11.60 25.52 -1.84
C LYS A 124 -11.42 24.61 -0.63
N ASP A 125 -12.16 24.82 0.45
CA ASP A 125 -12.09 23.99 1.68
C ASP A 125 -12.71 22.59 1.45
N ALA A 126 -12.16 21.85 0.49
CA ALA A 126 -12.62 20.54 0.08
C ALA A 126 -12.18 19.45 1.05
N THR A 127 -13.07 18.50 1.30
CA THR A 127 -12.85 17.38 2.23
C THR A 127 -13.06 16.06 1.52
N ILE A 128 -12.23 15.07 1.85
CA ILE A 128 -12.38 13.69 1.39
C ILE A 128 -13.14 12.89 2.44
N LYS A 129 -14.18 12.18 1.99
CA LYS A 129 -15.06 11.38 2.83
C LYS A 129 -15.07 9.93 2.38
N VAL A 130 -15.39 9.02 3.31
CA VAL A 130 -15.59 7.59 3.04
C VAL A 130 -16.88 7.14 3.70
N GLU A 131 -17.55 6.15 3.12
CA GLU A 131 -18.70 5.51 3.76
C GLU A 131 -18.32 4.90 5.12
N ALA A 132 -19.12 5.19 6.14
CA ALA A 132 -18.94 4.59 7.44
C ALA A 132 -19.11 3.07 7.37
N VAL A 133 -18.30 2.34 8.13
CA VAL A 133 -18.35 0.87 8.23
C VAL A 133 -19.70 0.37 8.75
N ILE A 134 -20.40 1.23 9.51
CA ILE A 134 -21.71 1.00 10.12
C ILE A 134 -22.60 2.21 9.80
N GLY A 135 -23.70 1.96 9.09
CA GLY A 135 -24.65 3.00 8.64
C GLY A 135 -24.33 3.56 7.25
N SER A 136 -25.24 4.37 6.72
CA SER A 136 -25.15 4.96 5.36
C SER A 136 -24.54 6.37 5.35
N SER A 137 -23.90 6.78 6.45
CA SER A 137 -23.36 8.14 6.58
C SER A 137 -21.92 8.22 6.07
N LEU A 138 -21.60 9.32 5.39
CA LEU A 138 -20.24 9.65 5.01
C LEU A 138 -19.48 10.20 6.21
N LYS A 139 -18.26 9.71 6.43
CA LYS A 139 -17.34 10.19 7.46
C LYS A 139 -16.22 10.99 6.81
N ASP A 140 -15.96 12.17 7.36
CA ASP A 140 -14.81 12.98 6.98
C ASP A 140 -13.53 12.24 7.37
N VAL A 141 -12.65 12.04 6.40
CA VAL A 141 -11.37 11.38 6.60
C VAL A 141 -10.29 12.43 6.78
N GLU A 142 -10.18 13.35 5.82
CA GLU A 142 -9.10 14.32 5.74
C GLU A 142 -9.45 15.46 4.77
N SER A 143 -8.67 16.53 4.81
CA SER A 143 -8.77 17.60 3.80
C SER A 143 -8.24 17.14 2.44
N ALA A 144 -8.69 17.74 1.33
CA ALA A 144 -8.17 17.43 0.00
C ALA A 144 -6.65 17.61 -0.10
N ARG A 145 -6.10 18.59 0.65
CA ARG A 145 -4.66 18.83 0.72
C ARG A 145 -3.90 17.69 1.40
N GLU A 146 -4.40 17.20 2.52
CA GLU A 146 -3.82 16.05 3.22
C GLU A 146 -3.94 14.79 2.38
N PHE A 147 -5.07 14.61 1.70
CA PHE A 147 -5.29 13.51 0.78
C PHE A 147 -4.26 13.50 -0.35
N LEU A 148 -3.96 14.65 -0.97
CA LEU A 148 -2.94 14.75 -2.01
C LEU A 148 -1.54 14.38 -1.49
N VAL A 149 -1.22 14.75 -0.25
CA VAL A 149 0.04 14.34 0.40
C VAL A 149 0.06 12.83 0.66
N GLY A 150 -1.06 12.25 1.11
CA GLY A 150 -1.24 10.81 1.27
C GLY A 150 -1.09 10.08 -0.07
N LEU A 151 -1.75 10.57 -1.10
CA LEU A 151 -1.74 10.02 -2.44
C LEU A 151 -0.35 10.04 -3.07
N ASN A 152 0.45 11.08 -2.81
CA ASN A 152 1.84 11.12 -3.25
C ASN A 152 2.69 10.01 -2.59
N LYS A 153 2.44 9.72 -1.31
CA LYS A 153 3.10 8.59 -0.62
C LYS A 153 2.64 7.24 -1.16
N GLU A 154 1.34 7.12 -1.46
CA GLU A 154 0.75 5.90 -2.01
C GLU A 154 1.04 5.71 -3.51
N ALA A 155 1.47 6.74 -4.23
CA ALA A 155 1.79 6.68 -5.65
C ALA A 155 2.83 5.58 -5.95
N ILE A 156 3.83 5.39 -5.09
CA ILE A 156 4.82 4.31 -5.23
C ILE A 156 4.14 2.95 -5.18
N TYR A 157 3.23 2.75 -4.23
CA TYR A 157 2.47 1.51 -4.11
C TYR A 157 1.60 1.30 -5.35
N ILE A 158 0.85 2.32 -5.77
CA ILE A 158 -0.01 2.28 -6.96
C ILE A 158 0.82 1.90 -8.19
N LEU A 159 1.98 2.51 -8.39
CA LEU A 159 2.88 2.18 -9.50
C LEU A 159 3.44 0.77 -9.41
N ALA A 160 3.67 0.26 -8.20
CA ALA A 160 4.15 -1.09 -7.98
C ALA A 160 3.10 -2.17 -8.30
N VAL A 161 1.80 -1.88 -8.16
CA VAL A 161 0.74 -2.89 -8.28
C VAL A 161 -0.18 -2.70 -9.49
N ALA A 162 -0.39 -1.46 -9.93
CA ALA A 162 -1.27 -1.15 -11.04
C ALA A 162 -0.70 -1.68 -12.36
N LYS A 163 -1.57 -2.32 -13.14
CA LYS A 163 -1.24 -2.85 -14.47
C LYS A 163 -1.70 -1.93 -15.59
N SER A 164 -2.62 -1.02 -15.32
CA SER A 164 -3.21 -0.09 -16.29
C SER A 164 -3.65 1.22 -15.64
N LYS A 165 -4.03 2.21 -16.47
CA LYS A 165 -4.50 3.53 -16.00
C LYS A 165 -5.85 3.43 -15.28
N GLU A 166 -6.72 2.52 -15.72
CA GLU A 166 -8.01 2.24 -15.10
C GLU A 166 -7.81 1.69 -13.69
N GLU A 167 -6.91 0.72 -13.51
CA GLU A 167 -6.58 0.19 -12.18
C GLU A 167 -5.93 1.27 -11.30
N ALA A 168 -5.07 2.12 -11.87
CA ALA A 168 -4.44 3.22 -11.14
C ALA A 168 -5.49 4.23 -10.66
N LEU A 169 -6.40 4.69 -11.53
CA LEU A 169 -7.50 5.57 -11.16
C LEU A 169 -8.37 4.95 -10.06
N TRP A 170 -8.72 3.67 -10.23
CA TRP A 170 -9.52 2.98 -9.25
C TRP A 170 -8.84 2.93 -7.88
N ARG A 171 -7.52 2.71 -7.82
CA ARG A 171 -6.76 2.73 -6.57
C ARG A 171 -6.63 4.13 -5.97
N VAL A 172 -6.54 5.18 -6.79
CA VAL A 172 -6.59 6.57 -6.31
C VAL A 172 -7.96 6.86 -5.65
N CYS A 173 -9.04 6.34 -6.24
CA CYS A 173 -10.41 6.67 -5.83
C CYS A 173 -10.98 5.77 -4.72
N HIS A 174 -10.24 4.78 -4.24
CA HIS A 174 -10.71 3.84 -3.24
C HIS A 174 -9.69 3.63 -2.13
N GLY A 175 -10.18 3.49 -0.90
CA GLY A 175 -9.31 3.30 0.25
C GLY A 175 -8.56 1.97 0.26
N GLY A 176 -7.59 1.88 1.18
CA GLY A 176 -6.80 0.67 1.42
C GLY A 176 -7.64 -0.54 1.84
N LEU A 177 -7.01 -1.73 1.83
CA LEU A 177 -7.60 -2.96 2.35
C LEU A 177 -8.01 -2.81 3.83
N PRO A 178 -9.08 -3.48 4.31
CA PRO A 178 -9.79 -4.61 3.69
C PRO A 178 -11.05 -4.24 2.89
N ARG A 179 -11.65 -3.08 3.15
CA ARG A 179 -12.81 -2.57 2.40
C ARG A 179 -12.31 -1.42 1.54
N ARG A 180 -12.09 -1.69 0.26
CA ARG A 180 -11.74 -0.69 -0.76
C ARG A 180 -12.97 0.16 -1.06
N ALA A 181 -13.43 0.90 -0.06
CA ALA A 181 -14.60 1.77 -0.14
C ALA A 181 -14.27 2.98 -1.02
N PRO A 182 -15.24 3.48 -1.80
CA PRO A 182 -15.01 4.65 -2.64
C PRO A 182 -14.81 5.89 -1.78
N TYR A 183 -13.89 6.74 -2.22
CA TYR A 183 -13.75 8.09 -1.72
C TYR A 183 -14.82 8.99 -2.34
N TYR A 184 -15.25 9.97 -1.56
CA TYR A 184 -16.10 11.07 -1.97
C TYR A 184 -15.36 12.37 -1.72
N ILE A 185 -15.58 13.37 -2.57
CA ILE A 185 -15.12 14.73 -2.34
C ILE A 185 -16.31 15.63 -2.06
N ALA A 186 -16.17 16.50 -1.07
CA ALA A 186 -17.20 17.46 -0.69
C ALA A 186 -16.62 18.86 -0.57
N PHE A 187 -17.24 19.80 -1.27
CA PHE A 187 -16.98 21.22 -1.16
C PHE A 187 -17.93 21.87 -0.14
N PRO A 188 -17.58 23.03 0.43
CA PRO A 188 -18.46 23.73 1.36
C PRO A 188 -19.83 24.03 0.72
N ASN A 189 -20.90 23.57 1.36
CA ASN A 189 -22.29 23.75 0.93
C ASN A 189 -22.70 23.01 -0.36
N GLU A 190 -21.90 22.05 -0.83
CA GLU A 190 -22.25 21.18 -1.96
C GLU A 190 -22.50 19.74 -1.51
N GLU A 191 -23.26 19.00 -2.31
CA GLU A 191 -23.44 17.57 -2.06
C GLU A 191 -22.13 16.81 -2.35
N PRO A 192 -21.73 15.86 -1.48
CA PRO A 192 -20.56 15.03 -1.74
C PRO A 192 -20.74 14.22 -3.03
N VAL A 193 -19.73 14.25 -3.89
CA VAL A 193 -19.68 13.49 -5.13
C VAL A 193 -18.60 12.42 -5.07
N LEU A 194 -18.80 11.32 -5.79
CA LEU A 194 -17.80 10.26 -5.90
C LEU A 194 -16.50 10.82 -6.48
N LEU A 195 -15.36 10.50 -5.84
CA LEU A 195 -14.05 11.00 -6.27
C LEU A 195 -13.70 10.54 -7.70
N ASP A 196 -14.08 9.31 -8.07
CA ASP A 196 -13.92 8.81 -9.44
C ASP A 196 -14.70 9.66 -10.46
N THR A 197 -15.97 9.96 -10.15
CA THR A 197 -16.81 10.80 -11.01
C THR A 197 -16.25 12.22 -11.13
N PHE A 198 -15.78 12.77 -10.01
CA PHE A 198 -15.18 14.09 -9.97
C PHE A 198 -13.88 14.15 -10.80
N ILE A 199 -12.97 13.19 -10.63
CA ILE A 199 -11.72 13.11 -11.40
C ILE A 199 -12.02 12.97 -12.90
N LYS A 200 -13.01 12.16 -13.28
CA LYS A 200 -13.45 12.03 -14.68
C LYS A 200 -14.01 13.33 -15.27
N GLN A 201 -14.51 14.26 -14.46
CA GLN A 201 -14.97 15.58 -14.92
C GLN A 201 -13.82 16.56 -15.15
N ILE A 202 -12.81 16.55 -14.27
CA ILE A 202 -11.72 17.52 -14.28
C ILE A 202 -10.49 17.07 -15.07
N HIS A 203 -10.37 15.76 -15.32
CA HIS A 203 -9.23 15.16 -16.02
C HIS A 203 -9.67 14.49 -17.34
N PRO A 204 -9.35 15.07 -18.52
CA PRO A 204 -9.84 14.60 -19.81
C PRO A 204 -9.46 13.17 -20.18
N GLU A 205 -8.29 12.69 -19.77
CA GLU A 205 -7.89 11.31 -20.04
C GLU A 205 -8.74 10.32 -19.23
N SER A 206 -9.03 10.64 -17.96
CA SER A 206 -9.87 9.79 -17.09
C SER A 206 -11.30 9.66 -17.61
N ALA A 207 -11.85 10.69 -18.25
CA ALA A 207 -13.21 10.69 -18.80
C ALA A 207 -13.46 9.56 -19.83
N ASN A 208 -12.42 9.11 -20.52
CA ASN A 208 -12.51 8.11 -21.58
C ASN A 208 -12.14 6.69 -21.10
N LEU A 209 -11.76 6.53 -19.84
CA LEU A 209 -11.36 5.24 -19.30
C LEU A 209 -12.60 4.40 -18.94
N PRO A 210 -12.60 3.10 -19.26
CA PRO A 210 -13.65 2.20 -18.80
C PRO A 210 -13.56 1.97 -17.30
N ASP A 211 -14.70 1.63 -16.68
CA ASP A 211 -14.73 1.30 -15.26
C ASP A 211 -13.91 0.03 -14.98
N TYR A 212 -12.96 0.15 -14.06
CA TYR A 212 -12.16 -0.97 -13.62
C TYR A 212 -12.96 -1.91 -12.70
N LYS A 213 -12.96 -3.20 -13.02
CA LYS A 213 -13.54 -4.26 -12.18
C LYS A 213 -12.39 -5.08 -11.57
N PRO A 214 -12.13 -4.96 -10.26
CA PRO A 214 -11.01 -5.61 -9.58
C PRO A 214 -11.11 -7.13 -9.52
#